data_AF-A0A1J4YSV4-F1
#
_entry.id   AF-A0A1J4YSV4-F1
#
_cell.length_a   1.000
_cell.length_b   1.000
_cell.length_c   1.000
_cell.angle_alpha   90.00
_cell.angle_beta   90.00
_cell.angle_gamma   90.00
#
_symmetry.space_group_name_H-M   'P 1'
#
loop_
_entity.id
_entity.type
_entity.pdbx_description
1 polymer ?
#
loop_
_entity_poly.entity_id
_entity_poly.type
_entity_poly.pdbx_seq_one_letter_code
_entity_poly.pdbx_strand_id
1 'polypeptide(L)'
;MFEFLWKKKAPAVQPVVQKRAIRPVPRPKVAVEQAVAPGTQLHYDPNLVPNLVADHRALLGIFGEIGAAMNRKDMAQVKQKLGEFGDGLRGHLLKENIRFYVYLQHNLEGDAENAAIMHEFRSEMQHIGKAVADFLHKYTAEEDGWIWDETMWQSFQEEVGGIGKVLTKRIKTEESILYALYLPPHEYR
;
A
#
# COMPACT_ATOMS: atom_id res chain seq x y z
N MET A 1 10.88 3.71 -21.33
CA MET A 1 11.67 4.78 -20.71
C MET A 1 11.76 4.50 -19.22
N PHE A 2 12.58 3.55 -18.77
CA PHE A 2 13.08 3.39 -17.38
C PHE A 2 14.22 2.36 -17.42
N GLU A 3 15.37 2.81 -17.93
CA GLU A 3 16.64 2.08 -18.00
C GLU A 3 17.67 2.96 -17.30
N PHE A 4 17.90 2.77 -15.99
CA PHE A 4 19.16 3.14 -15.33
C PHE A 4 19.18 2.81 -13.82
N LEU A 5 20.35 2.37 -13.35
CA LEU A 5 20.85 2.38 -11.95
C LEU A 5 20.66 1.12 -11.09
N TRP A 6 21.38 0.07 -11.45
CA TRP A 6 21.98 -0.85 -10.46
C TRP A 6 23.51 -0.80 -10.58
N LYS A 7 24.21 -0.32 -9.54
CA LYS A 7 25.66 -0.57 -9.41
C LYS A 7 26.04 -0.66 -7.95
N LYS A 8 26.17 -1.91 -7.47
CA LYS A 8 26.77 -2.26 -6.18
C LYS A 8 28.26 -1.95 -6.23
N LYS A 9 28.81 -1.40 -5.14
CA LYS A 9 30.25 -1.27 -4.91
C LYS A 9 30.59 -1.98 -3.59
N ALA A 10 31.55 -2.89 -3.64
CA ALA A 10 32.04 -3.63 -2.47
C ALA A 10 32.85 -2.71 -1.53
N PRO A 11 32.81 -2.92 -0.21
CA PRO A 11 33.69 -2.20 0.70
C PRO A 11 35.04 -2.91 0.87
N ALA A 12 36.09 -2.10 0.89
CA ALA A 12 37.46 -2.50 1.21
C ALA A 12 37.66 -2.61 2.73
N VAL A 13 38.52 -3.55 3.14
CA VAL A 13 38.92 -3.82 4.52
C VAL A 13 40.16 -2.99 4.89
N GLN A 14 40.19 -2.43 6.11
CA GLN A 14 41.34 -2.20 7.04
C GLN A 14 41.04 -1.07 8.05
N PRO A 15 41.79 -0.91 9.16
CA PRO A 15 42.28 -1.88 10.14
C PRO A 15 41.82 -1.53 11.58
N VAL A 16 41.95 -2.50 12.51
CA VAL A 16 41.55 -2.37 13.92
C VAL A 16 42.61 -1.60 14.72
N VAL A 17 42.22 -0.47 15.32
CA VAL A 17 43.02 0.23 16.35
C VAL A 17 42.26 0.15 17.67
N GLN A 18 42.81 -0.62 18.62
CA GLN A 18 42.30 -0.73 19.98
C GLN A 18 42.52 0.60 20.72
N LYS A 19 41.42 1.27 21.10
CA LYS A 19 41.44 2.41 22.04
C LYS A 19 40.93 1.96 23.41
N ARG A 20 41.74 2.26 24.43
CA ARG A 20 41.51 2.03 25.87
C ARG A 20 40.10 2.47 26.30
N ALA A 21 39.43 1.60 27.06
CA ALA A 21 38.13 1.84 27.66
C ALA A 21 38.21 2.91 28.77
N ILE A 22 37.45 3.99 28.60
CA ILE A 22 37.08 4.92 29.68
C ILE A 22 35.64 4.57 30.05
N ARG A 23 35.40 4.17 31.29
CA ARG A 23 34.06 3.84 31.80
C ARG A 23 33.19 5.12 31.82
N PRO A 24 32.05 5.16 31.12
CA PRO A 24 31.12 6.26 31.27
C PRO A 24 30.26 6.07 32.53
N VAL A 25 30.11 7.15 33.29
CA VAL A 25 29.16 7.29 34.41
C VAL A 25 27.74 7.08 33.87
N PRO A 26 26.88 6.29 34.54
CA PRO A 26 25.54 6.04 34.05
C PRO A 26 24.71 7.32 34.13
N ARG A 27 24.41 7.93 32.99
CA ARG A 27 23.30 8.87 32.89
C ARG A 27 22.01 8.08 33.07
N PRO A 28 21.02 8.58 33.82
CA PRO A 28 19.73 7.92 33.89
C PRO A 28 19.21 7.77 32.46
N LYS A 29 18.99 6.52 32.04
CA LYS A 29 18.20 6.23 30.85
C LYS A 29 16.82 6.79 31.17
N VAL A 30 16.49 7.95 30.60
CA VAL A 30 15.09 8.34 30.47
C VAL A 30 14.48 7.19 29.70
N ALA A 31 13.71 6.36 30.40
CA ALA A 31 12.94 5.31 29.78
C ALA A 31 12.11 6.03 28.72
N VAL A 32 12.36 5.70 27.45
CA VAL A 32 11.45 6.07 26.38
C VAL A 32 10.19 5.30 26.74
N GLU A 33 9.28 5.97 27.43
CA GLU A 33 7.98 5.43 27.77
C GLU A 33 7.25 5.30 26.43
N GLN A 34 7.48 4.16 25.76
CA GLN A 34 6.66 3.72 24.65
C GLN A 34 5.31 3.33 25.25
N ALA A 35 4.53 4.37 25.55
CA ALA A 35 3.13 4.20 25.89
C ALA A 35 2.45 3.52 24.68
N VAL A 36 1.59 2.56 25.00
CA VAL A 36 0.70 1.91 24.04
C VAL A 36 -0.73 2.17 24.53
N ALA A 37 -1.67 2.28 23.59
CA ALA A 37 -2.92 3.05 23.68
C ALA A 37 -3.85 2.78 24.88
N PRO A 38 -4.42 3.85 25.48
CA PRO A 38 -5.87 4.08 25.34
C PRO A 38 -6.19 5.25 24.40
N GLY A 39 -7.14 5.05 23.48
CA GLY A 39 -7.53 5.96 22.41
C GLY A 39 -7.14 5.41 21.04
N THR A 40 -6.00 5.83 20.51
CA THR A 40 -5.12 5.09 19.58
C THR A 40 -3.87 5.96 19.44
N GLN A 41 -2.78 5.64 20.12
CA GLN A 41 -1.55 6.47 20.11
C GLN A 41 -0.79 6.39 18.76
N LEU A 42 -1.52 6.55 17.65
CA LEU A 42 -0.99 6.70 16.31
C LEU A 42 -0.37 8.09 16.20
N HIS A 43 0.95 8.13 16.32
CA HIS A 43 1.71 9.33 16.02
C HIS A 43 1.72 9.57 14.51
N TYR A 44 1.82 10.85 14.15
CA TYR A 44 2.13 11.25 12.79
C TYR A 44 3.41 10.54 12.31
N ASP A 45 3.34 9.91 11.15
CA ASP A 45 4.46 9.26 10.48
C ASP A 45 4.74 9.97 9.16
N PRO A 46 5.84 10.74 9.06
CA PRO A 46 6.17 11.47 7.83
C PRO A 46 6.43 10.54 6.62
N ASN A 47 6.62 9.24 6.84
CA ASN A 47 6.83 8.28 5.76
C ASN A 47 5.54 7.56 5.34
N LEU A 48 4.41 7.77 6.02
CA LEU A 48 3.18 7.03 5.71
C LEU A 48 2.71 7.29 4.27
N VAL A 49 2.52 8.55 3.88
CA VAL A 49 2.10 8.91 2.51
C VAL A 49 3.14 8.46 1.47
N PRO A 50 4.45 8.74 1.62
CA PRO A 50 5.46 8.18 0.72
C PRO A 50 5.39 6.65 0.55
N ASN A 51 5.12 5.92 1.63
CA ASN A 51 4.98 4.46 1.59
C ASN A 51 3.69 4.01 0.90
N LEU A 52 2.57 4.71 1.10
CA LEU A 52 1.31 4.41 0.39
C LEU A 52 1.45 4.63 -1.12
N VAL A 53 2.09 5.74 -1.52
CA VAL A 53 2.41 6.02 -2.94
C VAL A 53 3.38 4.97 -3.51
N ALA A 54 4.33 4.49 -2.71
CA ALA A 54 5.21 3.41 -3.13
C ALA A 54 4.44 2.09 -3.34
N ASP A 55 3.47 1.78 -2.46
CA ASP A 55 2.57 0.64 -2.64
C ASP A 55 1.77 0.77 -3.95
N HIS A 56 1.22 1.96 -4.26
CA HIS A 56 0.51 2.20 -5.54
C HIS A 56 1.37 1.89 -6.76
N ARG A 57 2.63 2.34 -6.75
CA ARG A 57 3.56 2.06 -7.85
C ARG A 57 3.84 0.56 -8.00
N ALA A 58 4.00 -0.15 -6.88
CA ALA A 58 4.17 -1.60 -6.90
C ALA A 58 2.92 -2.31 -7.47
N LEU A 59 1.72 -1.90 -7.03
CA LEU A 59 0.45 -2.44 -7.50
C LEU A 59 0.25 -2.20 -9.00
N LEU A 60 0.51 -0.98 -9.48
CA LEU A 60 0.45 -0.65 -10.90
C LEU A 60 1.49 -1.42 -11.72
N GLY A 61 2.68 -1.67 -11.14
CA GLY A 61 3.70 -2.52 -11.74
C GLY A 61 3.20 -3.95 -11.97
N ILE A 62 2.64 -4.58 -10.93
CA ILE A 62 2.05 -5.93 -11.03
C ILE A 62 0.89 -5.93 -12.04
N PHE A 63 0.06 -4.89 -12.07
CA PHE A 63 -1.02 -4.76 -13.03
C PHE A 63 -0.51 -4.69 -14.49
N GLY A 64 0.63 -4.03 -14.72
CA GLY A 64 1.33 -4.05 -16.00
C GLY A 64 1.84 -5.44 -16.38
N GLU A 65 2.35 -6.21 -15.41
CA GLU A 65 2.79 -7.58 -15.62
C GLU A 65 1.61 -8.53 -15.95
N ILE A 66 0.44 -8.33 -15.33
CA ILE A 66 -0.81 -9.01 -15.70
C ILE A 66 -1.12 -8.74 -17.18
N GLY A 67 -1.13 -7.47 -17.60
CA GLY A 67 -1.37 -7.11 -19.00
C GLY A 67 -0.34 -7.72 -19.97
N ALA A 68 0.93 -7.77 -19.59
CA ALA A 68 1.97 -8.41 -20.39
C ALA A 68 1.76 -9.93 -20.51
N ALA A 69 1.37 -10.61 -19.43
CA ALA A 69 1.04 -12.04 -19.43
C ALA A 69 -0.20 -12.31 -20.31
N MET A 70 -1.21 -11.44 -20.24
CA MET A 70 -2.40 -11.54 -21.08
C MET A 70 -2.09 -11.46 -22.57
N ASN A 71 -1.21 -10.54 -22.98
CA ASN A 71 -0.80 -10.41 -24.38
C ASN A 71 -0.10 -11.67 -24.91
N ARG A 72 0.56 -12.43 -24.03
CA ARG A 72 1.20 -13.71 -24.37
C ARG A 72 0.26 -14.92 -24.20
N LYS A 73 -0.98 -14.70 -23.75
CA LYS A 73 -1.93 -15.74 -23.34
C LYS A 73 -1.36 -16.71 -22.29
N ASP A 74 -0.49 -16.20 -21.41
CA ASP A 74 0.18 -16.96 -20.35
C ASP A 74 -0.71 -17.01 -19.09
N MET A 75 -1.67 -17.93 -19.08
CA MET A 75 -2.68 -18.05 -18.02
C MET A 75 -2.08 -18.34 -16.65
N ALA A 76 -1.02 -19.15 -16.60
CA ALA A 76 -0.33 -19.48 -15.36
C ALA A 76 0.27 -18.21 -14.73
N GLN A 77 0.94 -17.39 -15.55
CA GLN A 77 1.48 -16.13 -15.07
C GLN A 77 0.39 -15.11 -14.72
N VAL A 78 -0.72 -15.06 -15.46
CA VAL A 78 -1.87 -14.22 -15.09
C VAL A 78 -2.37 -14.58 -13.69
N LYS A 79 -2.64 -15.87 -13.41
CA LYS A 79 -3.10 -16.33 -12.09
C LYS A 79 -2.10 -16.01 -10.98
N GLN A 80 -0.82 -16.27 -11.21
CA GLN A 80 0.24 -15.93 -10.26
C GLN A 80 0.24 -14.43 -9.93
N LYS A 81 0.20 -13.58 -10.95
CA LYS A 81 0.26 -12.12 -10.78
C LYS A 81 -1.01 -11.55 -10.16
N LEU A 82 -2.17 -12.15 -10.40
CA LEU A 82 -3.41 -11.83 -9.68
C LEU A 82 -3.28 -12.13 -8.18
N GLY A 83 -2.66 -13.25 -7.81
CA GLY A 83 -2.36 -13.57 -6.41
C GLY A 83 -1.46 -12.50 -5.76
N GLU A 84 -0.32 -12.20 -6.40
CA GLU A 84 0.62 -11.16 -5.94
C GLU A 84 -0.05 -9.79 -5.80
N PHE A 85 -0.86 -9.41 -6.80
CA PHE A 85 -1.64 -8.17 -6.79
C PHE A 85 -2.62 -8.13 -5.62
N GLY A 86 -3.35 -9.23 -5.38
CA GLY A 86 -4.31 -9.34 -4.30
C GLY A 86 -3.67 -9.18 -2.93
N ASP A 87 -2.52 -9.82 -2.70
CA ASP A 87 -1.80 -9.72 -1.43
C ASP A 87 -1.24 -8.31 -1.21
N GLY A 88 -0.66 -7.72 -2.26
CA GLY A 88 -0.22 -6.32 -2.22
C GLY A 88 -1.37 -5.36 -1.89
N LEU A 89 -2.53 -5.53 -2.55
CA LEU A 89 -3.68 -4.66 -2.35
C LEU A 89 -4.24 -4.80 -0.92
N ARG A 90 -4.36 -6.03 -0.40
CA ARG A 90 -4.79 -6.25 0.99
C ARG A 90 -3.85 -5.58 1.99
N GLY A 91 -2.54 -5.70 1.77
CA GLY A 91 -1.53 -5.04 2.61
C GLY A 91 -1.64 -3.51 2.58
N HIS A 92 -1.80 -2.95 1.37
CA HIS A 92 -2.02 -1.52 1.17
C HIS A 92 -3.30 -1.03 1.89
N LEU A 93 -4.44 -1.69 1.65
CA LEU A 93 -5.72 -1.34 2.26
C LEU A 93 -5.68 -1.43 3.79
N LEU A 94 -5.00 -2.43 4.35
CA LEU A 94 -4.85 -2.55 5.80
C LEU A 94 -4.03 -1.38 6.37
N LYS A 95 -2.92 -1.04 5.71
CA LYS A 95 -2.06 0.09 6.09
C LYS A 95 -2.85 1.40 6.06
N GLU A 96 -3.57 1.66 4.98
CA GLU A 96 -4.38 2.87 4.85
C GLU A 96 -5.51 2.93 5.89
N ASN A 97 -6.29 1.85 6.05
CA ASN A 97 -7.39 1.80 7.02
C ASN A 97 -6.95 2.02 8.47
N ILE A 98 -5.81 1.48 8.87
CA ILE A 98 -5.35 1.55 10.27
C ILE A 98 -4.48 2.77 10.53
N ARG A 99 -3.55 3.11 9.62
CA ARG A 99 -2.56 4.17 9.88
C ARG A 99 -3.03 5.52 9.38
N PHE A 100 -3.71 5.57 8.24
CA PHE A 100 -4.11 6.82 7.61
C PHE A 100 -5.48 7.27 8.10
N TYR A 101 -6.51 6.45 7.90
CA TYR A 101 -7.89 6.83 8.22
C TYR A 101 -8.13 7.02 9.72
N VAL A 102 -7.57 6.17 10.60
CA VAL A 102 -7.71 6.36 12.06
C VAL A 102 -7.01 7.64 12.53
N TYR A 103 -5.84 7.96 11.97
CA TYR A 103 -5.14 9.20 12.30
C TYR A 103 -5.95 10.44 11.89
N LEU A 104 -6.47 10.46 10.65
CA LEU A 104 -7.29 11.56 10.19
C LEU A 104 -8.58 11.70 10.99
N GLN A 105 -9.23 10.58 11.32
CA GLN A 105 -10.46 10.59 12.10
C GLN A 105 -10.28 11.31 13.44
N HIS A 106 -9.15 11.10 14.13
CA HIS A 106 -8.86 11.80 15.39
C HIS A 106 -8.47 13.27 15.22
N ASN A 107 -7.71 13.61 14.18
CA ASN A 107 -7.28 15.00 13.98
C ASN A 107 -8.37 15.90 13.39
N LEU A 108 -9.37 15.32 12.72
CA LEU A 108 -10.50 16.03 12.11
C LEU A 108 -11.76 16.04 12.98
N GLU A 109 -11.70 15.63 14.25
CA GLU A 109 -12.89 15.60 15.13
C GLU A 109 -13.60 16.97 15.26
N GLY A 110 -12.86 18.07 15.07
CA GLY A 110 -13.41 19.44 15.05
C GLY A 110 -13.80 19.98 13.67
N ASP A 111 -13.59 19.22 12.60
CA ASP A 111 -13.77 19.64 11.21
C ASP A 111 -14.75 18.70 10.50
N ALA A 112 -16.04 19.00 10.64
CA ALA A 112 -17.13 18.17 10.12
C ALA A 112 -17.12 18.04 8.59
N GLU A 113 -16.60 19.05 7.87
CA GLU A 113 -16.53 19.04 6.41
C GLU A 113 -15.48 18.03 5.93
N ASN A 114 -14.24 18.17 6.42
CA ASN A 114 -13.17 17.24 6.05
C ASN A 114 -13.42 15.82 6.60
N ALA A 115 -14.09 15.68 7.75
CA ALA A 115 -14.51 14.39 8.27
C ALA A 115 -15.54 13.69 7.35
N ALA A 116 -16.51 14.43 6.80
CA ALA A 116 -17.48 13.89 5.85
C ALA A 116 -16.81 13.44 4.55
N ILE A 117 -15.92 14.26 3.99
CA ILE A 117 -15.12 13.92 2.81
C ILE A 117 -14.32 12.63 3.06
N MET A 118 -13.61 12.54 4.18
CA MET A 118 -12.83 11.35 4.55
C MET A 118 -13.70 10.09 4.61
N HIS A 119 -14.91 10.19 5.18
CA HIS A 119 -15.84 9.06 5.26
C HIS A 119 -16.32 8.59 3.89
N GLU A 120 -16.62 9.51 2.96
CA GLU A 120 -16.99 9.18 1.58
C GLU A 120 -15.86 8.42 0.87
N PHE A 121 -14.62 8.92 0.98
CA PHE A 121 -13.44 8.24 0.44
C PHE A 121 -13.28 6.83 1.01
N ARG A 122 -13.45 6.67 2.33
CA ARG A 122 -13.31 5.37 2.96
C ARG A 122 -14.38 4.38 2.48
N SER A 123 -15.63 4.83 2.37
CA SER A 123 -16.74 4.03 1.87
C SER A 123 -16.51 3.59 0.44
N GLU A 124 -16.11 4.50 -0.46
CA GLU A 124 -15.80 4.14 -1.85
C GLU A 124 -14.70 3.07 -1.92
N MET A 125 -13.65 3.17 -1.09
CA MET A 125 -12.57 2.18 -1.09
C MET A 125 -13.01 0.79 -0.66
N GLN A 126 -13.94 0.70 0.30
CA GLN A 126 -14.49 -0.58 0.73
C GLN A 126 -15.26 -1.27 -0.40
N HIS A 127 -16.04 -0.50 -1.18
CA HIS A 127 -16.74 -1.03 -2.34
C HIS A 127 -15.77 -1.51 -3.43
N ILE A 128 -14.73 -0.73 -3.72
CA ILE A 128 -13.68 -1.12 -4.68
C ILE A 128 -12.94 -2.36 -4.18
N GLY A 129 -12.53 -2.38 -2.91
CA GLY A 129 -11.84 -3.51 -2.29
C GLY A 129 -12.65 -4.80 -2.36
N LYS A 130 -13.97 -4.73 -2.12
CA LYS A 130 -14.87 -5.87 -2.28
C LYS A 130 -14.93 -6.34 -3.73
N ALA A 131 -15.14 -5.44 -4.68
CA ALA A 131 -15.22 -5.78 -6.10
C ALA A 131 -13.94 -6.47 -6.60
N VAL A 132 -12.78 -5.98 -6.17
CA VAL A 132 -11.49 -6.60 -6.50
C VAL A 132 -11.32 -7.96 -5.81
N ALA A 133 -11.74 -8.11 -4.56
CA ALA A 133 -11.69 -9.40 -3.86
C ALA A 133 -12.56 -10.46 -4.55
N ASP A 134 -13.79 -10.10 -4.96
CA ASP A 134 -14.70 -10.97 -5.68
C ASP A 134 -14.11 -11.38 -7.05
N PHE A 135 -13.51 -10.43 -7.78
CA PHE A 135 -12.81 -10.69 -9.04
C PHE A 135 -11.61 -11.64 -8.86
N LEU A 136 -10.77 -11.38 -7.86
CA LEU A 136 -9.63 -12.25 -7.57
C LEU A 136 -10.10 -13.65 -7.22
N HIS A 137 -11.09 -13.78 -6.36
CA HIS A 137 -11.66 -15.08 -6.02
C HIS A 137 -12.17 -15.82 -7.25
N LYS A 138 -12.93 -15.15 -8.13
CA LYS A 138 -13.43 -15.72 -9.39
C LYS A 138 -12.31 -16.25 -10.29
N TYR A 139 -11.18 -15.54 -10.38
CA TYR A 139 -10.13 -15.83 -11.36
C TYR A 139 -8.93 -16.61 -10.81
N THR A 140 -8.79 -16.71 -9.49
CA THR A 140 -7.72 -17.46 -8.82
C THR A 140 -8.21 -18.65 -8.01
N ALA A 141 -9.52 -18.96 -8.00
CA ALA A 141 -10.02 -20.17 -7.35
C ALA A 141 -9.37 -21.41 -7.98
N GLU A 142 -8.74 -22.22 -7.14
CA GLU A 142 -8.26 -23.55 -7.49
C GLU A 142 -9.38 -24.55 -7.21
N GLU A 143 -10.44 -24.51 -8.01
CA GLU A 143 -11.39 -25.62 -8.05
C GLU A 143 -10.82 -26.72 -8.96
N ASP A 144 -10.80 -27.97 -8.48
CA ASP A 144 -10.22 -29.11 -9.19
C ASP A 144 -10.80 -29.21 -10.62
N GLY A 145 -9.93 -29.12 -11.62
CA GLY A 145 -10.29 -29.24 -13.04
C GLY A 145 -10.78 -27.96 -13.70
N TRP A 146 -10.73 -26.80 -13.03
CA TRP A 146 -11.18 -25.53 -13.61
C TRP A 146 -10.20 -24.96 -14.65
N ILE A 147 -10.60 -25.06 -15.91
CA ILE A 147 -9.86 -24.55 -17.07
C ILE A 147 -10.61 -23.31 -17.60
N TRP A 148 -9.87 -22.22 -17.84
CA TRP A 148 -10.44 -21.04 -18.48
C TRP A 148 -10.78 -21.36 -19.92
N ASP A 149 -12.06 -21.30 -20.27
CA ASP A 149 -12.49 -21.33 -21.66
C ASP A 149 -12.38 -19.94 -22.31
N GLU A 150 -12.66 -19.87 -23.62
CA GLU A 150 -12.61 -18.62 -24.37
C GLU A 150 -13.61 -17.57 -23.85
N THR A 151 -14.79 -17.99 -23.40
CA THR A 151 -15.83 -17.10 -22.86
C THR A 151 -15.38 -16.44 -21.56
N MET A 152 -14.77 -17.23 -20.68
CA MET A 152 -14.19 -16.80 -19.42
C MET A 152 -12.98 -15.90 -19.65
N TRP A 153 -12.15 -16.21 -20.64
CA TRP A 153 -11.04 -15.34 -21.04
C TRP A 153 -11.55 -13.96 -21.48
N GLN A 154 -12.58 -13.89 -22.33
CA GLN A 154 -13.17 -12.62 -22.76
C GLN A 154 -13.78 -11.84 -21.60
N SER A 155 -14.50 -12.52 -20.71
CA SER A 155 -15.07 -11.92 -19.49
C SER A 155 -13.97 -11.38 -18.57
N PHE A 156 -12.87 -12.13 -18.41
CA PHE A 156 -11.71 -11.68 -17.65
C PHE A 156 -11.10 -10.41 -18.23
N GLN A 157 -10.91 -10.36 -19.55
CA GLN A 157 -10.34 -9.19 -20.24
C GLN A 157 -11.18 -7.93 -20.03
N GLU A 158 -12.51 -8.06 -20.07
CA GLU A 158 -13.43 -6.95 -19.80
C GLU A 158 -13.36 -6.51 -18.33
N GLU A 159 -13.48 -7.45 -17.39
CA GLU A 159 -13.51 -7.17 -15.96
C GLU A 159 -12.18 -6.58 -15.45
N VAL A 160 -11.04 -7.15 -15.87
CA VAL A 160 -9.73 -6.62 -15.49
C VAL A 160 -9.52 -5.21 -16.04
N GLY A 161 -10.01 -4.93 -17.26
CA GLY A 161 -10.00 -3.59 -17.83
C GLY A 161 -10.85 -2.60 -17.02
N GLY A 162 -12.02 -3.03 -16.54
CA GLY A 162 -12.87 -2.25 -15.64
C GLY A 162 -12.19 -1.93 -14.31
N ILE A 163 -11.60 -2.94 -13.67
CA ILE A 163 -10.86 -2.80 -12.41
C ILE A 163 -9.69 -1.82 -12.57
N GLY A 164 -8.90 -1.96 -13.63
CA GLY A 164 -7.76 -1.07 -13.88
C GLY A 164 -8.17 0.40 -14.00
N LYS A 165 -9.30 0.69 -14.64
CA LYS A 165 -9.86 2.06 -14.74
C LYS A 165 -10.25 2.61 -13.38
N VAL A 166 -10.98 1.83 -12.58
CA VAL A 166 -11.45 2.24 -11.26
C VAL A 166 -10.28 2.48 -10.31
N LEU A 167 -9.31 1.56 -10.26
CA LEU A 167 -8.12 1.70 -9.42
C LEU A 167 -7.24 2.89 -9.83
N THR A 168 -7.03 3.12 -11.13
CA THR A 168 -6.25 4.27 -11.60
C THR A 168 -6.91 5.59 -11.19
N LYS A 169 -8.24 5.69 -11.35
CA LYS A 169 -9.00 6.86 -10.88
C LYS A 169 -8.86 7.02 -9.37
N ARG A 170 -8.94 5.93 -8.62
CA ARG A 170 -8.83 5.92 -7.17
C ARG A 170 -7.48 6.44 -6.70
N ILE A 171 -6.39 5.83 -7.17
CA ILE A 171 -5.01 6.22 -6.87
C ILE A 171 -4.79 7.70 -7.17
N LYS A 172 -5.24 8.19 -8.33
CA LYS A 172 -5.10 9.60 -8.69
C LYS A 172 -5.81 10.51 -7.68
N THR A 173 -7.03 10.16 -7.29
CA THR A 173 -7.83 10.95 -6.35
C THR A 173 -7.19 10.93 -4.95
N GLU A 174 -6.68 9.78 -4.51
CA GLU A 174 -6.00 9.67 -3.22
C GLU A 174 -4.73 10.53 -3.17
N GLU A 175 -3.86 10.38 -4.16
CA GLU A 175 -2.58 11.09 -4.19
C GLU A 175 -2.72 12.60 -4.36
N SER A 176 -3.77 13.08 -5.04
CA SER A 176 -3.97 14.51 -5.31
C SER A 176 -4.86 15.24 -4.33
N ILE A 177 -5.78 14.54 -3.66
CA ILE A 177 -6.79 15.14 -2.79
C ILE A 177 -6.69 14.56 -1.38
N LEU A 178 -6.84 13.25 -1.23
CA LEU A 178 -6.95 12.64 0.10
C LEU A 178 -5.67 12.79 0.91
N TYR A 179 -4.51 12.50 0.32
CA TYR A 179 -3.23 12.52 1.02
C TYR A 179 -2.77 13.93 1.41
N ALA A 180 -3.35 14.98 0.81
CA ALA A 180 -3.12 16.36 1.23
C ALA A 180 -3.72 16.66 2.61
N LEU A 181 -4.70 15.88 3.06
CA LEU A 181 -5.30 16.03 4.38
C LEU A 181 -4.41 15.47 5.51
N TYR A 182 -3.32 14.77 5.19
CA TYR A 182 -2.44 14.12 6.17
C TYR A 182 -1.30 15.05 6.59
N LEU A 183 -1.56 15.83 7.64
CA LEU A 183 -0.67 16.86 8.16
C LEU A 183 -0.16 16.49 9.55
N PRO A 184 0.94 17.09 10.03
CA PRO A 184 1.31 17.03 11.44
C PRO A 184 0.18 17.58 12.35
N PRO A 185 0.04 17.09 13.60
CA PRO A 185 -1.10 17.44 14.46
C PRO A 185 -1.29 18.93 14.76
N HIS A 186 -0.24 19.73 14.64
CA HIS A 186 -0.27 21.17 14.92
C HIS A 186 -0.83 22.01 13.77
N GLU A 187 -0.98 21.43 12.57
CA GLU A 187 -1.50 22.12 11.38
C GLU A 187 -3.03 22.02 11.24
N TYR A 188 -3.71 21.23 12.08
CA TYR A 188 -5.18 21.12 12.12
C TYR A 188 -5.87 22.17 13.01
N ARG A 189 -5.12 23.16 13.52
CA ARG A 189 -5.61 24.15 14.51
C ARG A 189 -5.87 25.53 13.90
#